data_AF-A0A803YSQ8-F1
#
_entry.id   AF-A0A803YSQ8-F1
#
_cell.length_a   1.000
_cell.length_b   1.000
_cell.length_c   1.000
_cell.angle_alpha   90.00
_cell.angle_beta   90.00
_cell.angle_gamma   90.00
#
_symmetry.space_group_name_H-M   'P 1'
#
loop_
_entity.id
_entity.type
_entity.pdbx_description
1 polymer ?
#
loop_
_entity_poly.entity_id
_entity_poly.type
_entity_poly.pdbx_seq_one_letter_code
_entity_poly.pdbx_strand_id
1 'polypeptide(L)'
;MRHLTRQEYRDAVDQLNMYRGDWHLEGMALQRPVLRSSAGPEVGARLEKHISTAVLQKLYQNVPLELCSELRPVTCLFVQLQFADKISTVELSSSLSNSSSMISEIISPHKGEINKSLLFDKGCTFLCVFGFPGEKLACESTHALECAMQILCMASTELGKLQQVSVGVSSGTVFCGLTGHPERFEHTGRAPLS
;
A
#
# COMPACT_ATOMS: atom_id res chain seq x y z
N MET A 1 6.64 -12.98 -19.02
CA MET A 1 5.38 -12.24 -18.89
C MET A 1 5.04 -11.66 -20.24
N ARG A 2 3.92 -12.06 -20.85
CA ARG A 2 3.49 -11.51 -22.15
C ARG A 2 2.83 -10.15 -21.89
N HIS A 3 3.31 -9.11 -22.54
CA HIS A 3 2.63 -7.81 -22.55
C HIS A 3 1.31 -7.99 -23.31
N LEU A 4 0.19 -7.64 -22.67
CA LEU A 4 -1.09 -7.54 -23.36
C LEU A 4 -0.97 -6.46 -24.44
N THR A 5 -1.27 -6.85 -25.66
CA THR A 5 -1.36 -5.94 -26.79
C THR A 5 -2.52 -4.96 -26.57
N ARG A 6 -2.44 -3.77 -27.17
CA ARG A 6 -3.54 -2.77 -27.12
C ARG A 6 -4.91 -3.35 -27.52
N GLN A 7 -4.91 -4.42 -28.32
CA GLN A 7 -6.11 -5.10 -28.74
C GLN A 7 -6.70 -5.97 -27.62
N GLU A 8 -5.87 -6.81 -26.99
CA GLU A 8 -6.32 -7.64 -25.86
C GLU A 8 -6.81 -6.80 -24.67
N TYR A 9 -6.25 -5.60 -24.49
CA TYR A 9 -6.75 -4.63 -23.50
C TYR A 9 -8.16 -4.13 -23.86
N ARG A 10 -8.41 -3.79 -25.12
CA ARG A 10 -9.74 -3.35 -25.58
C ARG A 10 -10.76 -4.48 -25.45
N ASP A 11 -10.38 -5.68 -25.87
CA ASP A 11 -11.27 -6.84 -25.84
C ASP A 11 -11.65 -7.21 -24.38
N ALA A 12 -10.72 -7.10 -23.43
CA ALA A 12 -11.00 -7.30 -22.00
C ALA A 12 -11.92 -6.20 -21.43
N VAL A 13 -11.74 -4.94 -21.84
CA VAL A 13 -12.62 -3.82 -21.46
C VAL A 13 -14.03 -4.00 -22.03
N ASP A 14 -14.14 -4.46 -23.28
CA ASP A 14 -15.42 -4.70 -23.93
C ASP A 14 -16.16 -5.89 -23.31
N GLN A 15 -15.45 -6.95 -22.91
CA GLN A 15 -16.04 -8.07 -22.17
C GLN A 15 -16.53 -7.63 -20.78
N LEU A 16 -15.76 -6.81 -20.06
CA LEU A 16 -16.19 -6.22 -18.79
C LEU A 16 -17.43 -5.33 -18.95
N ASN A 17 -17.51 -4.55 -20.04
CA ASN A 17 -18.67 -3.74 -20.36
C ASN A 17 -19.90 -4.59 -20.75
N MET A 18 -19.70 -5.75 -21.38
CA MET A 18 -20.78 -6.69 -21.70
C MET A 18 -21.42 -7.30 -20.45
N TYR A 19 -20.61 -7.70 -19.45
CA TYR A 19 -21.12 -8.18 -18.16
C TYR A 19 -21.88 -7.12 -17.34
N ARG A 20 -21.73 -5.85 -17.72
CA ARG A 20 -22.43 -4.69 -17.15
C ARG A 20 -23.89 -4.57 -17.62
N GLY A 21 -24.23 -5.18 -18.77
CA GLY A 21 -25.53 -5.02 -19.44
C GLY A 21 -26.72 -5.61 -18.69
N ASP A 22 -26.50 -6.51 -17.72
CA ASP A 22 -27.59 -7.11 -16.93
C ASP A 22 -27.86 -6.37 -15.60
N TRP A 23 -27.04 -5.37 -15.26
CA TRP A 23 -27.29 -4.47 -14.13
C TRP A 23 -27.86 -3.14 -14.61
N HIS A 24 -28.95 -3.17 -15.37
CA HIS A 24 -29.74 -1.99 -15.71
C HIS A 24 -30.38 -1.36 -14.45
N LEU A 25 -29.54 -0.66 -13.69
CA LEU A 25 -29.91 0.50 -12.89
C LEU A 25 -29.11 1.67 -13.47
N GLU A 26 -29.83 2.68 -13.92
CA GLU A 26 -29.33 3.87 -14.60
C GLU A 26 -28.09 4.49 -13.93
N GLY A 27 -27.05 4.77 -14.71
CA GLY A 27 -26.22 5.96 -14.50
C GLY A 27 -25.00 5.87 -13.58
N MET A 28 -24.49 4.69 -13.21
CA MET A 28 -23.18 4.58 -12.53
C MET A 28 -22.18 3.73 -13.32
N ALA A 29 -21.54 4.37 -14.31
CA ALA A 29 -20.15 4.07 -14.53
C ALA A 29 -19.44 4.20 -13.18
N LEU A 30 -18.82 3.13 -12.65
CA LEU A 30 -17.74 3.16 -11.64
C LEU A 30 -16.57 4.13 -11.98
N GLN A 31 -16.80 5.18 -12.75
CA GLN A 31 -16.13 6.44 -12.51
C GLN A 31 -16.53 6.85 -11.11
N ARG A 32 -15.56 6.88 -10.19
CA ARG A 32 -15.70 7.78 -9.06
C ARG A 32 -16.17 9.12 -9.62
N PRO A 33 -17.10 9.83 -8.97
CA PRO A 33 -16.93 11.27 -8.88
C PRO A 33 -15.50 11.41 -8.40
N VAL A 34 -14.58 11.68 -9.34
CA VAL A 34 -13.24 12.17 -9.09
C VAL A 34 -13.35 13.11 -7.90
N LEU A 35 -12.31 13.17 -7.08
CA LEU A 35 -12.02 14.28 -6.17
C LEU A 35 -12.38 15.66 -6.79
N ARG A 36 -13.67 15.95 -6.92
CA ARG A 36 -14.32 17.24 -7.05
C ARG A 36 -14.64 17.62 -5.61
N SER A 37 -13.67 17.41 -4.73
CA SER A 37 -13.60 18.29 -3.61
C SER A 37 -13.37 19.67 -4.24
N SER A 38 -14.22 20.63 -3.91
CA SER A 38 -13.93 22.04 -4.17
C SER A 38 -12.67 22.51 -3.41
N ALA A 39 -12.04 21.63 -2.62
CA ALA A 39 -10.77 21.88 -2.02
C ALA A 39 -9.70 22.06 -3.10
N GLY A 40 -8.98 23.18 -3.01
CA GLY A 40 -7.98 23.57 -4.00
C GLY A 40 -6.86 22.53 -4.18
N PRO A 41 -6.03 22.71 -5.23
CA PRO A 41 -4.96 21.78 -5.59
C PRO A 41 -4.01 21.40 -4.44
N GLU A 42 -3.86 22.28 -3.45
CA GLU A 42 -3.07 22.01 -2.24
C GLU A 42 -3.61 20.83 -1.41
N VAL A 43 -4.93 20.74 -1.24
CA VAL A 43 -5.55 19.67 -0.45
C VAL A 43 -5.44 18.34 -1.19
N GLY A 44 -5.61 18.35 -2.52
CA GLY A 44 -5.38 17.17 -3.36
C GLY A 44 -3.98 16.60 -3.17
N ALA A 45 -2.95 17.45 -3.30
CA ALA A 45 -1.55 17.05 -3.13
C ALA A 45 -1.23 16.50 -1.73
N ARG A 46 -1.95 16.94 -0.68
CA ARG A 46 -1.81 16.38 0.68
C ARG A 46 -2.47 15.01 0.82
N LEU A 47 -3.63 14.80 0.20
CA LEU A 47 -4.35 13.54 0.25
C LEU A 47 -3.65 12.45 -0.57
N GLU A 48 -3.08 12.81 -1.72
CA GLU A 48 -2.35 11.87 -2.59
C GLU A 48 -1.19 11.17 -1.86
N LYS A 49 -0.53 11.84 -0.91
CA LYS A 49 0.52 11.23 -0.07
C LYS A 49 0.07 10.01 0.75
N HIS A 50 -1.24 9.81 0.89
CA HIS A 50 -1.83 8.69 1.62
C HIS A 50 -2.35 7.59 0.69
N ILE A 51 -2.13 7.71 -0.62
CA ILE A 51 -2.54 6.74 -1.63
C ILE A 51 -1.26 6.10 -2.18
N SER A 52 -1.25 4.76 -2.30
CA SER A 52 -0.14 4.03 -2.93
C SER A 52 0.16 4.57 -4.32
N THR A 53 1.45 4.67 -4.66
CA THR A 53 1.91 5.21 -5.95
C THR A 53 1.31 4.43 -7.12
N ALA A 54 1.22 3.10 -6.99
CA ALA A 54 0.62 2.22 -7.99
C ALA A 54 -0.85 2.57 -8.27
N VAL A 55 -1.60 2.94 -7.24
CA VAL A 55 -3.02 3.34 -7.38
C VAL A 55 -3.11 4.74 -7.98
N LEU A 56 -2.29 5.69 -7.51
CA LEU A 56 -2.27 7.05 -8.06
C LEU A 56 -1.98 7.05 -9.56
N GLN A 57 -0.96 6.29 -10.01
CA GLN A 57 -0.62 6.19 -11.42
C GLN A 57 -1.80 5.67 -12.26
N LYS A 58 -2.48 4.62 -11.78
CA LYS A 58 -3.67 4.06 -12.44
C LYS A 58 -4.84 5.05 -12.46
N LEU A 59 -5.03 5.82 -11.40
CA LEU A 59 -6.04 6.88 -11.33
C LEU A 59 -5.76 7.98 -12.37
N TYR A 60 -4.53 8.48 -12.46
CA TYR A 60 -4.17 9.51 -13.47
C TYR A 60 -4.30 9.01 -14.91
N GLN A 61 -4.07 7.72 -15.14
CA GLN A 61 -4.20 7.10 -16.45
C GLN A 61 -5.65 6.71 -16.81
N ASN A 62 -6.61 6.98 -15.93
CA ASN A 62 -8.02 6.57 -16.09
C ASN A 62 -8.17 5.06 -16.34
N VAL A 63 -7.31 4.25 -15.72
CA VAL A 63 -7.41 2.78 -15.79
C VAL A 63 -8.62 2.34 -14.97
N PRO A 64 -9.51 1.48 -15.50
CA PRO A 64 -10.59 0.88 -14.74
C PRO A 64 -10.09 0.22 -13.45
N LEU A 65 -10.78 0.48 -12.34
CA LEU A 65 -10.37 0.01 -11.01
C LEU A 65 -10.37 -1.51 -10.90
N GLU A 66 -11.19 -2.18 -11.71
CA GLU A 66 -11.27 -3.64 -11.83
C GLU A 66 -9.96 -4.23 -12.36
N LEU A 67 -9.23 -3.47 -13.20
CA LEU A 67 -7.91 -3.82 -13.71
C LEU A 67 -6.78 -3.44 -12.73
N CYS A 68 -7.13 -2.95 -11.54
CA CYS A 68 -6.15 -2.70 -10.49
C CYS A 68 -5.78 -3.96 -9.69
N SER A 69 -6.50 -5.07 -9.89
CA SER A 69 -6.29 -6.31 -9.16
C SER A 69 -5.36 -7.28 -9.90
N GLU A 70 -4.36 -7.83 -9.22
CA GLU A 70 -3.45 -8.85 -9.77
C GLU A 70 -2.89 -9.78 -8.67
N LEU A 71 -2.56 -11.02 -9.07
CA LEU A 71 -1.73 -11.90 -8.25
C LEU A 71 -0.26 -11.65 -8.60
N ARG A 72 0.55 -11.32 -7.59
CA ARG A 72 1.96 -11.02 -7.81
C ARG A 72 2.84 -11.53 -6.67
N PRO A 73 4.05 -12.05 -6.96
CA PRO A 73 5.05 -12.25 -5.93
C PRO A 73 5.46 -10.91 -5.30
N VAL A 74 5.37 -10.83 -3.98
CA VAL A 74 5.83 -9.68 -3.20
C VAL A 74 6.74 -10.17 -2.07
N THR A 75 7.49 -9.24 -1.49
CA THR A 75 8.11 -9.43 -0.17
C THR A 75 7.52 -8.42 0.80
N CYS A 76 7.04 -8.89 1.94
CA CYS A 76 6.43 -8.08 2.98
C CYS A 76 7.33 -8.02 4.21
N LEU A 77 7.41 -6.83 4.81
CA LEU A 77 7.98 -6.62 6.13
C LEU A 77 6.87 -6.31 7.12
N PHE A 78 6.87 -7.02 8.24
CA PHE A 78 6.03 -6.77 9.40
C PHE A 78 6.89 -6.15 10.48
N VAL A 79 6.96 -4.82 10.51
CA VAL A 79 7.75 -4.07 11.50
C VAL A 79 6.88 -3.82 12.71
N GLN A 80 7.17 -4.51 13.81
CA GLN A 80 6.46 -4.35 15.07
C GLN A 80 7.30 -3.51 16.02
N LEU A 81 6.73 -2.39 16.46
CA LEU A 81 7.26 -1.52 17.49
C LEU A 81 6.43 -1.69 18.76
N GLN A 82 7.08 -1.92 19.89
CA GLN A 82 6.44 -1.91 21.21
C GLN A 82 6.95 -0.70 21.99
N PHE A 83 6.02 0.11 22.50
CA PHE A 83 6.33 1.32 23.25
C PHE A 83 6.26 1.05 24.76
N ALA A 84 6.90 1.88 25.56
CA ALA A 84 6.81 1.78 27.01
C ALA A 84 5.38 1.97 27.53
N ASP A 85 5.01 1.22 28.58
CA ASP A 85 3.66 1.21 29.17
C ASP A 85 3.12 2.58 29.62
N LYS A 86 4.00 3.55 29.86
CA LYS A 86 3.65 4.90 30.37
C LYS A 86 3.95 6.01 29.37
N ILE A 87 3.65 5.79 28.09
CA ILE A 87 3.83 6.79 27.05
C ILE A 87 2.60 7.70 26.94
N SER A 88 2.80 9.01 26.86
CA SER A 88 1.69 9.96 26.63
C SER A 88 1.23 9.94 25.17
N THR A 89 0.01 10.40 24.89
CA THR A 89 -0.54 10.49 23.53
C THR A 89 0.32 11.35 22.60
N VAL A 90 0.88 12.46 23.10
CA VAL A 90 1.73 13.35 22.31
C VAL A 90 3.05 12.65 21.95
N GLU A 91 3.64 11.93 22.90
CA GLU A 91 4.87 11.17 22.67
C GLU A 91 4.64 9.98 21.74
N LEU A 92 3.51 9.28 21.86
CA LEU A 92 3.10 8.21 20.94
C LEU A 92 2.98 8.74 19.52
N SER A 93 2.27 9.85 19.32
CA SER A 93 2.07 10.46 18.01
C SER A 93 3.40 10.84 17.36
N SER A 94 4.28 11.52 18.10
CA SER A 94 5.62 11.87 17.61
C SER A 94 6.46 10.64 17.31
N SER A 95 6.42 9.62 18.18
CA SER A 95 7.19 8.38 17.96
C SER A 95 6.69 7.63 16.73
N LEU A 96 5.38 7.58 16.51
CA LEU A 96 4.76 6.94 15.35
C LEU A 96 5.13 7.69 14.06
N SER A 97 5.05 9.01 14.07
CA SER A 97 5.42 9.86 12.92
C SER A 97 6.90 9.71 12.55
N ASN A 98 7.79 9.74 13.55
CA ASN A 98 9.22 9.55 13.36
C ASN A 98 9.54 8.15 12.83
N SER A 99 8.90 7.12 13.40
CA SER A 99 9.07 5.74 12.97
C SER A 99 8.60 5.53 11.53
N SER A 100 7.42 6.06 11.19
CA SER A 100 6.87 5.98 9.82
C SER A 100 7.77 6.69 8.81
N SER A 101 8.36 7.83 9.19
CA SER A 101 9.26 8.59 8.33
C SER A 101 10.57 7.84 8.09
N MET A 102 11.20 7.34 9.16
CA MET A 102 12.43 6.54 9.08
C MET A 102 12.23 5.26 8.26
N ILE A 103 11.14 4.52 8.49
CA ILE A 103 10.82 3.33 7.70
C ILE A 103 10.66 3.70 6.22
N SER A 104 9.91 4.76 5.92
CA SER A 104 9.68 5.21 4.54
C SER A 104 10.98 5.62 3.83
N GLU A 105 11.88 6.30 4.53
CA GLU A 105 13.19 6.70 4.01
C GLU A 105 14.06 5.47 3.68
N ILE A 106 14.02 4.43 4.51
CA ILE A 106 14.78 3.19 4.30
C ILE A 106 14.22 2.38 3.11
N ILE A 107 12.90 2.24 2.99
CA ILE A 107 12.30 1.33 1.99
C ILE A 107 12.08 1.98 0.62
N SER A 108 11.90 3.31 0.56
CA SER A 108 11.55 3.99 -0.69
C SER A 108 12.61 3.91 -1.81
N PRO A 109 13.94 3.88 -1.55
CA PRO A 109 14.95 3.68 -2.60
C PRO A 109 14.80 2.33 -3.30
N HIS A 110 14.27 1.34 -2.60
CA HIS A 110 14.01 -0.01 -3.07
C HIS A 110 12.55 -0.23 -3.49
N LYS A 111 11.82 0.87 -3.73
CA LYS A 111 10.41 0.88 -4.12
C LYS A 111 9.47 0.13 -3.17
N GLY A 112 9.86 0.01 -1.91
CA GLY A 112 8.97 -0.44 -0.85
C GLY A 112 8.00 0.66 -0.46
N GLU A 113 6.78 0.29 -0.07
CA GLU A 113 5.78 1.21 0.45
C GLU A 113 5.21 0.68 1.78
N ILE A 114 4.92 1.59 2.72
CA ILE A 114 4.07 1.27 3.87
C ILE A 114 2.64 1.12 3.36
N ASN A 115 2.11 -0.10 3.38
CA ASN A 115 0.74 -0.37 2.96
C ASN A 115 -0.26 -0.10 4.09
N LYS A 116 0.06 -0.52 5.32
CA LYS A 116 -0.81 -0.34 6.49
C LYS A 116 -0.01 -0.07 7.74
N SER A 117 -0.57 0.80 8.60
CA SER A 117 -0.09 1.03 9.96
C SER A 117 -1.22 0.64 10.92
N LEU A 118 -0.98 -0.34 11.78
CA LEU A 118 -1.96 -0.87 12.72
C LEU A 118 -1.49 -0.51 14.13
N LEU A 119 -2.31 0.27 14.85
CA LEU A 119 -2.04 0.62 16.24
C LEU A 119 -2.72 -0.41 17.16
N PHE A 120 -1.98 -0.87 18.17
CA PHE A 120 -2.43 -1.74 19.25
C PHE A 120 -2.14 -1.05 20.59
N ASP A 121 -2.74 -1.53 21.68
CA ASP A 121 -2.69 -0.90 23.00
C ASP A 121 -1.27 -0.53 23.49
N LYS A 122 -0.25 -1.32 23.12
CA LYS A 122 1.15 -1.12 23.51
C LYS A 122 2.13 -1.05 22.34
N GLY A 123 1.67 -0.94 21.11
CA GLY A 123 2.55 -1.07 19.96
C GLY A 123 1.94 -0.67 18.64
N CYS A 124 2.77 -0.63 17.61
CA CYS A 124 2.34 -0.40 16.24
C CYS A 124 3.00 -1.40 15.31
N THR A 125 2.22 -1.93 14.37
CA THR A 125 2.71 -2.74 13.26
C THR A 125 2.67 -1.92 11.98
N PHE A 126 3.81 -1.77 11.31
CA PHE A 126 3.86 -1.30 9.92
C PHE A 126 3.99 -2.51 8.99
N LEU A 127 3.03 -2.64 8.07
CA LEU A 127 3.09 -3.56 6.95
C LEU A 127 3.74 -2.83 5.78
N CYS A 128 4.99 -3.17 5.46
CA CYS A 128 5.69 -2.68 4.28
C CYS A 128 5.65 -3.74 3.19
N VAL A 129 5.52 -3.33 1.93
CA VAL A 129 5.40 -4.23 0.79
C VAL A 129 6.37 -3.80 -0.31
N PHE A 130 7.11 -4.76 -0.84
CA PHE A 130 8.01 -4.63 -1.98
C PHE A 130 7.44 -5.41 -3.16
N GLY A 131 7.52 -4.82 -4.36
CA GLY A 131 7.04 -5.45 -5.59
C GLY A 131 5.57 -5.16 -5.92
N PHE A 132 5.02 -4.02 -5.49
CA PHE A 132 3.69 -3.57 -5.94
C PHE A 132 3.65 -3.33 -7.48
N PRO A 133 2.45 -3.33 -8.11
CA PRO A 133 2.32 -3.09 -9.54
C PRO A 133 3.01 -1.80 -9.99
N GLY A 134 3.89 -1.89 -11.00
CA GLY A 134 4.66 -0.76 -11.53
C GLY A 134 6.04 -0.56 -10.87
N GLU A 135 6.27 -1.19 -9.72
CA GLU A 135 7.44 -0.97 -8.85
C GLU A 135 8.31 -2.24 -8.74
N LYS A 136 8.47 -2.97 -9.86
CA LYS A 136 9.24 -4.22 -9.86
C LYS A 136 10.74 -3.93 -9.94
N LEU A 137 11.48 -4.40 -8.95
CA LEU A 137 12.95 -4.41 -8.95
C LEU A 137 13.50 -5.83 -9.07
N ALA A 138 14.76 -5.94 -9.48
CA ALA A 138 15.51 -7.17 -9.29
C ALA A 138 15.86 -7.32 -7.80
N CYS A 139 15.95 -8.57 -7.32
CA CYS A 139 16.40 -8.89 -5.96
C CYS A 139 15.58 -8.24 -4.84
N GLU A 140 14.26 -8.08 -5.01
CA GLU A 140 13.35 -7.48 -4.03
C GLU A 140 13.45 -8.13 -2.64
N SER A 141 13.61 -9.45 -2.57
CA SER A 141 13.76 -10.16 -1.29
C SER A 141 15.07 -9.83 -0.57
N THR A 142 16.16 -9.64 -1.33
CA THR A 142 17.46 -9.22 -0.78
C THR A 142 17.36 -7.79 -0.24
N HIS A 143 16.86 -6.86 -1.06
CA HIS A 143 16.68 -5.48 -0.63
C HIS A 143 15.73 -5.37 0.57
N ALA A 144 14.62 -6.13 0.58
CA ALA A 144 13.70 -6.14 1.71
C ALA A 144 14.38 -6.63 2.99
N LEU A 145 15.24 -7.65 2.90
CA LEU A 145 16.00 -8.16 4.05
C LEU A 145 17.05 -7.14 4.54
N GLU A 146 17.75 -6.47 3.63
CA GLU A 146 18.68 -5.39 3.96
C GLU A 146 17.97 -4.22 4.67
N CYS A 147 16.84 -3.77 4.10
CA CYS A 147 15.97 -2.78 4.73
C CYS A 147 15.47 -3.24 6.10
N ALA A 148 15.08 -4.51 6.25
CA ALA A 148 14.63 -5.06 7.53
C ALA A 148 15.71 -4.97 8.60
N MET A 149 16.95 -5.33 8.25
CA MET A 149 18.08 -5.19 9.17
C MET A 149 18.36 -3.73 9.52
N GLN A 150 18.32 -2.83 8.53
CA GLN A 150 18.53 -1.40 8.76
C GLN A 150 17.45 -0.81 9.67
N ILE A 151 16.18 -1.12 9.43
CA ILE A 151 15.05 -0.72 10.28
C ILE A 151 15.24 -1.24 11.70
N LEU A 152 15.58 -2.52 11.86
CA LEU A 152 15.80 -3.12 13.17
C LEU A 152 16.92 -2.40 13.94
N CYS A 153 18.04 -2.11 13.27
CA CYS A 153 19.18 -1.41 13.86
C CYS A 153 18.81 0.03 14.26
N MET A 154 18.32 0.83 13.31
CA MET A 154 17.98 2.24 13.53
C MET A 154 16.86 2.42 14.55
N ALA A 155 15.82 1.59 14.48
CA ALA A 155 14.73 1.65 15.47
C ALA A 155 15.23 1.31 16.88
N SER A 156 16.18 0.38 17.02
CA SER A 156 16.74 0.01 18.32
C SER A 156 17.67 1.08 18.90
N THR A 157 18.33 1.87 18.06
CA THR A 157 19.31 2.88 18.50
C THR A 157 18.74 4.30 18.60
N GLU A 158 17.83 4.69 17.71
CA GLU A 158 17.39 6.07 17.56
C GLU A 158 16.02 6.34 18.20
N LEU A 159 15.17 5.30 18.37
CA LEU A 159 13.86 5.44 19.00
C LEU A 159 13.95 5.09 20.49
N GLY A 160 14.48 6.01 21.29
CA GLY A 160 14.77 5.81 22.72
C GLY A 160 13.60 5.47 23.66
N LYS A 161 12.36 5.28 23.15
CA LYS A 161 11.16 4.93 23.93
C LYS A 161 10.54 3.58 23.53
N LEU A 162 11.24 2.81 22.69
CA LEU A 162 10.82 1.46 22.35
C LEU A 162 11.29 0.46 23.42
N GLN A 163 10.37 -0.39 23.85
CA GLN A 163 10.70 -1.57 24.65
C GLN A 163 11.24 -2.68 23.78
N GLN A 164 10.68 -2.85 22.58
CA GLN A 164 11.05 -3.91 21.66
C GLN A 164 10.79 -3.49 20.22
N VAL A 165 11.70 -3.91 19.34
CA VAL A 165 11.51 -3.91 17.89
C VAL A 165 11.60 -5.34 17.40
N SER A 166 10.72 -5.72 16.49
CA SER A 166 10.87 -6.96 15.73
C SER A 166 10.46 -6.73 14.28
N VAL A 167 11.12 -7.43 13.36
CA VAL A 167 10.82 -7.35 11.93
C VAL A 167 10.65 -8.76 11.39
N GLY A 168 9.44 -9.09 10.96
CA GLY A 168 9.14 -10.32 10.23
C GLY A 168 9.29 -10.10 8.73
N VAL A 169 9.89 -11.04 8.01
CA VAL A 169 10.03 -10.99 6.54
C VAL A 169 9.32 -12.20 5.94
N SER A 170 8.48 -11.99 4.94
CA SER A 170 7.82 -13.08 4.20
C SER A 170 7.74 -12.74 2.72
N SER A 171 7.99 -13.72 1.86
CA SER A 171 7.86 -13.60 0.41
C SER A 171 6.86 -14.61 -0.10
N GLY A 172 5.98 -14.19 -0.99
CA GLY A 172 4.96 -15.08 -1.55
C GLY A 172 4.09 -14.38 -2.58
N THR A 173 3.30 -15.17 -3.29
CA THR A 173 2.28 -14.64 -4.19
C THR A 173 1.10 -14.15 -3.37
N VAL A 174 0.76 -12.86 -3.53
CA VAL A 174 -0.40 -12.25 -2.88
C VAL A 174 -1.36 -11.71 -3.92
N PHE A 175 -2.63 -11.63 -3.57
CA PHE A 175 -3.61 -10.84 -4.29
C PHE A 175 -3.46 -9.38 -3.88
N CYS A 176 -3.04 -8.53 -4.82
CA CYS A 176 -3.00 -7.09 -4.68
C CYS A 176 -4.24 -6.51 -5.37
N GLY A 177 -5.08 -5.77 -4.66
CA GLY A 177 -6.26 -5.16 -5.27
C GLY A 177 -6.97 -4.18 -4.37
N LEU A 178 -7.99 -3.52 -4.93
CA LEU A 178 -8.85 -2.60 -4.20
C LEU A 178 -9.95 -3.40 -3.50
N THR A 179 -10.07 -3.22 -2.18
CA THR A 179 -11.08 -3.91 -1.36
C THR A 179 -11.95 -2.89 -0.64
N GLY A 180 -13.27 -3.00 -0.76
CA GLY A 180 -14.22 -2.15 -0.03
C GLY A 180 -15.45 -1.78 -0.84
N HIS A 181 -16.24 -0.84 -0.31
CA HIS A 181 -17.39 -0.24 -0.98
C HIS A 181 -16.90 0.67 -2.13
N PRO A 182 -17.64 0.85 -3.24
CA PRO A 182 -17.24 1.74 -4.33
C PRO A 182 -16.88 3.17 -3.88
N GLU A 183 -17.53 3.66 -2.82
CA GLU A 183 -17.27 4.99 -2.22
C GLU A 183 -16.14 4.98 -1.17
N ARG A 184 -15.76 3.81 -0.64
CA ARG A 184 -14.68 3.64 0.35
C ARG A 184 -13.98 2.31 0.18
N PHE A 185 -12.80 2.34 -0.43
CA PHE A 185 -11.97 1.17 -0.65
C PHE A 185 -10.49 1.47 -0.39
N GLU A 186 -9.74 0.41 -0.08
CA GLU A 186 -8.33 0.46 0.24
C GLU A 186 -7.55 -0.53 -0.63
N HIS A 187 -6.32 -0.17 -1.00
CA HIS A 187 -5.42 -1.07 -1.70
C HIS A 187 -4.80 -2.05 -0.69
N THR A 188 -5.12 -3.33 -0.83
CA THR A 188 -4.73 -4.37 0.12
C THR A 188 -4.04 -5.52 -0.60
N GLY A 189 -2.91 -5.96 -0.05
CA GLY A 189 -2.32 -7.27 -0.34
C GLY A 189 -2.89 -8.33 0.59
N ARG A 190 -3.44 -9.42 0.07
CA ARG A 190 -3.82 -10.60 0.86
C ARG A 190 -3.05 -11.82 0.36
N ALA A 191 -2.35 -12.49 1.28
CA ALA A 191 -1.85 -13.83 1.01
C ALA A 191 -3.04 -14.80 0.87
N PRO A 192 -2.96 -15.82 0.00
CA PRO A 192 -3.91 -16.92 0.03
C PRO A 192 -3.84 -17.59 1.42
N LEU A 193 -5.02 -17.83 2.01
CA LEU A 193 -5.11 -18.62 3.24
C LEU A 193 -4.63 -20.04 2.90
N SER A 194 -3.53 -20.46 3.52
CA SER A 194 -3.01 -21.83 3.47
C SER A 194 -3.83 -22.76 4.36
#